data_AF-A0A9C7Z5T3-F1
#
_entry.id   AF-A0A9C7Z5T3-F1
#
_cell.length_a   1.000
_cell.length_b   1.000
_cell.length_c   1.000
_cell.angle_alpha   90.00
_cell.angle_beta   90.00
_cell.angle_gamma   90.00
#
_symmetry.space_group_name_H-M   'P 1'
#
loop_
_entity.id
_entity.type
_entity.pdbx_description
1 polymer ?
#
loop_
_entity_poly.entity_id
_entity_poly.type
_entity_poly.pdbx_seq_one_letter_code
_entity_poly.pdbx_strand_id
1 'polypeptide(L)'
;MSSDSLWHRMKKNQFFSLIGGFAIAAAAIGILVLVVSLWIEPMSTPERAGTIQFHVDQFTLWYQKHSAGIAGHAALSRELQGDLGDLIKLLNVDPSLIPDPIDVFVHDSIPAMQASIAKRKNPKSRGYTAPLDLLAGESPRRRLAELVLAFGWGQCGSRLMKEGVALYASDPRRNFHAVVAALPQRLYLPLPELILMADRGKFPESIYEQFDSPYSPASIAFANLHSLFNLSVQGKVSPQNIPALEAASLVQFLIETKKGIGSVKQAWGTGNTQKLLACIDKTSITDLASSWYAAAKEEGRTADDYEYLRVYYLLGNGDPDAAWTLAQELAAKDPSDANLLLAGRCAISVGAFDRARDIVERITDKEKKQELQGYIDLYAGWSVSEAAGLRFFISPQIAAGEKEGLVSQTGQAYARIVDQLGLDGSELPQPMTIFVYGDAETRNRGAGLIPLLPTQNGTLHVVATDDVAYMIAETLPAYVWGKRTYSRLLRSGLAVALSRSEAQLVQQGCALRLDGSWVPLGQIDFGVADEETVKVEAGLMLRYLLDESVQDVRKVWIATSPLDLYLSVDTALDRVFGRTREQIEEVLVSSVLLCK
;
A
#
# COMPACT_ATOMS: atom_id res chain seq x y z
N MET A 1 42.14 89.40 15.85
CA MET A 1 41.51 88.22 15.20
C MET A 1 42.20 86.98 15.73
N SER A 2 41.56 86.19 16.61
CA SER A 2 42.18 85.02 17.25
C SER A 2 42.03 83.76 16.37
N SER A 3 43.17 83.11 16.09
CA SER A 3 43.29 81.84 15.34
C SER A 3 42.55 80.66 15.97
N ASP A 4 42.17 80.75 17.25
CA ASP A 4 41.54 79.66 17.99
C ASP A 4 40.08 79.37 17.58
N SER A 5 39.38 80.34 16.98
CA SER A 5 37.96 80.15 16.59
C SER A 5 37.79 79.35 15.30
N LEU A 6 38.78 79.37 14.41
CA LEU A 6 38.77 78.67 13.12
C LEU A 6 39.15 77.19 13.26
N TRP A 7 40.14 76.89 14.10
CA TRP A 7 40.58 75.52 14.37
C TRP A 7 39.53 74.69 15.11
N HIS A 8 38.81 75.30 16.05
CA HIS A 8 37.72 74.61 16.76
C HIS A 8 36.51 74.34 15.85
N ARG A 9 36.20 75.23 14.90
CA ARG A 9 35.14 75.02 13.89
C ARG A 9 35.53 73.95 12.86
N MET A 10 36.79 73.90 12.41
CA MET A 10 37.27 72.87 11.48
C MET A 10 37.28 71.47 12.10
N LYS A 11 37.74 71.32 13.35
CA LYS A 11 37.68 70.02 14.06
C LYS A 11 36.24 69.56 14.32
N LYS A 12 35.31 70.47 14.63
CA LYS A 12 33.89 70.13 14.79
C LYS A 12 33.28 69.64 13.47
N ASN A 13 33.56 70.31 12.36
CA ASN A 13 33.05 69.91 11.04
C ASN A 13 33.63 68.58 10.54
N GLN A 14 34.90 68.29 10.79
CA GLN A 14 35.51 66.99 10.47
C GLN A 14 34.94 65.85 11.33
N PHE A 15 34.64 66.11 12.61
CA PHE A 15 34.03 65.12 13.49
C PHE A 15 32.56 64.84 13.10
N PHE A 16 31.79 65.88 12.74
CA PHE A 16 30.42 65.71 12.22
C PHE A 16 30.39 65.06 10.83
N SER A 17 31.38 65.28 9.95
CA SER A 17 31.45 64.58 8.66
C SER A 17 31.86 63.12 8.83
N LEU A 18 32.70 62.78 9.81
CA LEU A 18 33.05 61.40 10.15
C LEU A 18 31.87 60.65 10.75
N ILE A 19 31.15 61.23 11.71
CA ILE A 19 29.94 60.63 12.29
C ILE A 19 28.83 60.51 11.23
N GLY A 20 28.64 61.54 10.41
CA GLY A 20 27.70 61.50 9.29
C GLY A 20 28.06 60.44 8.25
N GLY A 21 29.36 60.28 7.94
CA GLY A 21 29.87 59.23 7.06
C GLY A 21 29.64 57.83 7.61
N PHE A 22 29.85 57.61 8.91
CA PHE A 22 29.54 56.34 9.58
C PHE A 22 28.04 56.05 9.62
N ALA A 23 27.20 57.05 9.86
CA ALA A 23 25.75 56.88 9.86
C ALA A 23 25.20 56.53 8.47
N ILE A 24 25.72 57.16 7.41
CA ILE A 24 25.35 56.85 6.02
C ILE A 24 25.86 55.47 5.62
N ALA A 25 27.08 55.09 6.01
CA ALA A 25 27.62 53.75 5.76
C ALA A 25 26.81 52.67 6.49
N ALA A 26 26.44 52.89 7.76
CA ALA A 26 25.59 51.98 8.51
C ALA A 26 24.18 51.85 7.91
N ALA A 27 23.59 52.97 7.44
CA ALA A 27 22.32 52.96 6.73
C ALA A 27 22.42 52.22 5.38
N ALA A 28 23.50 52.43 4.62
CA ALA A 28 23.73 51.74 3.35
C ALA A 28 23.93 50.23 3.54
N ILE A 29 24.67 49.81 4.56
CA ILE A 29 24.82 48.39 4.93
C ILE A 29 23.47 47.82 5.39
N GLY A 30 22.70 48.56 6.19
CA GLY A 30 21.36 48.14 6.63
C GLY A 30 20.39 47.96 5.46
N ILE A 31 20.39 48.89 4.49
CA ILE A 31 19.60 48.79 3.26
C ILE A 31 20.08 47.62 2.40
N LEU A 32 21.40 47.42 2.27
CA LEU A 32 21.95 46.28 1.52
C LEU A 32 21.53 44.94 2.15
N VAL A 33 21.60 44.83 3.49
CA VAL A 33 21.13 43.64 4.22
C VAL A 33 19.63 43.44 4.03
N LEU A 34 18.82 44.51 4.03
CA LEU A 34 17.39 44.45 3.73
C LEU A 34 17.11 44.01 2.29
N VAL A 35 17.85 44.52 1.30
CA VAL A 35 17.70 44.12 -0.12
C VAL A 35 18.13 42.67 -0.31
N VAL A 36 19.23 42.25 0.32
CA VAL A 36 19.68 40.86 0.27
C VAL A 36 18.64 39.93 0.89
N SER A 37 18.16 40.22 2.10
CA SER A 37 17.22 39.36 2.84
C SER A 37 15.78 39.38 2.33
N LEU A 38 15.29 40.51 1.80
CA LEU A 38 13.90 40.64 1.34
C LEU A 38 13.73 40.37 -0.16
N TRP A 39 14.78 40.52 -0.97
CA TRP A 39 14.67 40.40 -2.44
C TRP A 39 15.62 39.35 -3.02
N ILE A 40 16.92 39.37 -2.71
CA ILE A 40 17.91 38.52 -3.39
C ILE A 40 17.86 37.06 -2.87
N GLU A 41 17.81 36.87 -1.57
CA GLU A 41 17.75 35.55 -0.91
C GLU A 41 16.46 34.77 -1.26
N PRO A 42 15.25 35.35 -1.21
CA PRO A 42 14.03 34.67 -1.65
C PRO A 42 13.96 34.44 -3.17
N MET A 43 14.61 35.27 -4.01
CA MET A 43 14.70 35.00 -5.46
C MET A 43 15.76 33.96 -5.82
N SER A 44 16.80 33.78 -5.01
CA SER A 44 17.89 32.81 -5.24
C SER A 44 17.69 31.47 -4.52
N THR A 45 16.80 31.42 -3.51
CA THR A 45 16.37 30.21 -2.80
C THR A 45 14.85 30.17 -2.62
N PRO A 46 14.06 30.15 -3.71
CA PRO A 46 12.59 30.20 -3.64
C PRO A 46 11.98 29.05 -2.82
N GLU A 47 12.69 27.92 -2.70
CA GLU A 47 12.28 26.79 -1.87
C GLU A 47 12.38 27.06 -0.36
N ARG A 48 13.19 28.04 0.07
CA ARG A 48 13.38 28.43 1.48
C ARG A 48 12.47 29.58 1.91
N ALA A 49 11.76 30.21 0.97
CA ALA A 49 10.85 31.31 1.26
C ALA A 49 9.78 30.89 2.28
N GLY A 50 9.72 31.59 3.42
CA GLY A 50 8.76 31.31 4.48
C GLY A 50 9.21 30.22 5.47
N THR A 51 10.46 29.76 5.42
CA THR A 51 10.98 28.75 6.34
C THR A 51 11.81 29.32 7.51
N ILE A 52 11.96 28.53 8.56
CA ILE A 52 12.88 28.72 9.70
C ILE A 52 13.79 27.49 9.75
N GLN A 53 15.07 27.70 10.05
CA GLN A 53 16.04 26.62 10.20
C GLN A 53 16.56 26.52 11.64
N PHE A 54 16.80 25.29 12.09
CA PHE A 54 17.51 24.99 13.32
C PHE A 54 18.69 24.07 12.99
N HIS A 55 19.92 24.51 13.26
CA HIS A 55 21.12 23.69 13.10
C HIS A 55 21.40 22.94 14.40
N VAL A 56 21.50 21.61 14.32
CA VAL A 56 21.77 20.75 15.47
C VAL A 56 22.73 19.63 15.04
N ASP A 57 23.99 19.75 15.45
CA ASP A 57 25.09 18.87 15.02
C ASP A 57 25.09 18.68 13.49
N GLN A 58 25.00 17.44 13.01
CA GLN A 58 24.99 17.07 11.59
C GLN A 58 23.64 17.30 10.88
N PHE A 59 22.63 17.84 11.57
CA PHE A 59 21.29 18.07 11.02
C PHE A 59 20.97 19.55 10.86
N THR A 60 20.33 19.88 9.74
CA THR A 60 19.63 21.15 9.57
C THR A 60 18.14 20.88 9.45
N LEU A 61 17.36 21.31 10.45
CA LEU A 61 15.91 21.13 10.49
C LEU A 61 15.21 22.35 9.90
N TRP A 62 14.40 22.13 8.86
CA TRP A 62 13.65 23.15 8.14
C TRP A 62 12.16 23.05 8.47
N TYR A 63 11.56 24.15 8.93
CA TYR A 63 10.13 24.27 9.25
C TYR A 63 9.51 25.44 8.49
N GLN A 64 8.20 25.40 8.23
CA GLN A 64 7.45 26.61 7.86
C GLN A 64 7.33 27.56 9.07
N LYS A 65 7.39 28.88 8.87
CA LYS A 65 7.37 29.89 9.96
C LYS A 65 6.21 29.75 10.95
N HIS A 66 5.09 29.19 10.50
CA HIS A 66 3.88 29.00 11.30
C HIS A 66 3.58 27.52 11.60
N SER A 67 4.57 26.64 11.44
CA SER A 67 4.40 25.21 11.67
C SER A 67 4.20 24.92 13.16
N ALA A 68 3.18 24.11 13.47
CA ALA A 68 2.96 23.61 14.82
C ALA A 68 4.09 22.67 15.26
N GLY A 69 4.72 21.97 14.31
CA GLY A 69 5.85 21.06 14.52
C GLY A 69 7.09 21.73 15.14
N ILE A 70 7.23 23.07 15.06
CA ILE A 70 8.36 23.80 15.68
C ILE A 70 8.46 23.53 17.18
N ALA A 71 7.33 23.35 17.87
CA ALA A 71 7.30 23.07 19.30
C ALA A 71 8.01 21.74 19.66
N GLY A 72 8.03 20.78 18.73
CA GLY A 72 8.66 19.47 18.90
C GLY A 72 10.13 19.38 18.48
N HIS A 73 10.75 20.47 17.99
CA HIS A 73 12.07 20.38 17.34
C HIS A 73 13.15 19.74 18.23
N ALA A 74 13.21 20.08 19.52
CA ALA A 74 14.23 19.54 20.43
C ALA A 74 14.05 18.05 20.74
N ALA A 75 12.83 17.52 20.65
CA ALA A 75 12.58 16.08 20.75
C ALA A 75 13.05 15.37 19.47
N LEU A 76 12.61 15.88 18.31
CA LEU A 76 13.01 15.34 17.00
C LEU A 76 14.52 15.36 16.80
N SER A 77 15.23 16.44 17.18
CA SER A 77 16.69 16.49 17.10
C SER A 77 17.38 15.38 17.88
N ARG A 78 16.91 15.08 19.09
CA ARG A 78 17.46 14.00 19.92
C ARG A 78 17.18 12.62 19.32
N GLU A 79 15.97 12.42 18.80
CA GLU A 79 15.60 11.19 18.09
C GLU A 79 16.49 10.97 16.86
N LEU A 80 16.64 11.99 16.00
CA LEU A 80 17.48 11.93 14.81
C LEU A 80 18.94 11.57 15.13
N GLN A 81 19.51 12.17 16.18
CA GLN A 81 20.89 11.88 16.61
C GLN A 81 21.04 10.47 17.16
N GLY A 82 20.11 10.04 18.02
CA GLY A 82 20.09 8.69 18.57
C GLY A 82 19.94 7.64 17.47
N ASP A 83 18.93 7.81 16.61
CA ASP A 83 18.62 6.90 15.51
C ASP A 83 19.77 6.81 14.52
N LEU A 84 20.38 7.93 14.11
CA LEU A 84 21.49 7.90 13.17
C LEU A 84 22.71 7.17 13.76
N GLY A 85 23.06 7.44 15.02
CA GLY A 85 24.16 6.74 15.71
C GLY A 85 23.90 5.23 15.84
N ASP A 86 22.66 4.84 16.14
CA ASP A 86 22.25 3.44 16.23
C ASP A 86 22.23 2.74 14.88
N LEU A 87 21.71 3.41 13.83
CA LEU A 87 21.64 2.88 12.47
C LEU A 87 23.03 2.68 11.86
N ILE A 88 23.96 3.62 12.05
CA ILE A 88 25.35 3.50 11.61
C ILE A 88 25.99 2.23 12.21
N LYS A 89 25.77 1.98 13.51
CA LYS A 89 26.27 0.78 14.19
C LYS A 89 25.58 -0.49 13.69
N LEU A 90 24.24 -0.48 13.65
CA LEU A 90 23.41 -1.61 13.23
C LEU A 90 23.73 -2.06 11.80
N LEU A 91 23.87 -1.11 10.88
CA LEU A 91 24.14 -1.36 9.47
C LEU A 91 25.65 -1.43 9.16
N ASN A 92 26.51 -1.31 10.17
CA ASN A 92 27.96 -1.34 10.02
C ASN A 92 28.45 -0.41 8.89
N VAL A 93 28.08 0.87 8.99
CA VAL A 93 28.42 1.92 8.03
C VAL A 93 29.55 2.77 8.60
N ASP A 94 30.48 3.19 7.74
CA ASP A 94 31.49 4.17 8.11
C ASP A 94 30.81 5.56 8.24
N PRO A 95 30.86 6.22 9.41
CA PRO A 95 30.25 7.53 9.61
C PRO A 95 30.69 8.59 8.58
N SER A 96 31.91 8.48 8.04
CA SER A 96 32.44 9.43 7.05
C SER A 96 31.74 9.38 5.69
N LEU A 97 30.95 8.32 5.43
CA LEU A 97 30.15 8.20 4.22
C LEU A 97 28.81 8.95 4.32
N ILE A 98 28.39 9.31 5.54
CA ILE A 98 27.14 10.02 5.76
C ILE A 98 27.36 11.52 5.53
N PRO A 99 26.55 12.17 4.67
CA PRO A 99 26.70 13.60 4.40
C PRO A 99 26.47 14.47 5.64
N ASP A 100 27.24 15.56 5.73
CA ASP A 100 27.07 16.62 6.73
C ASP A 100 27.02 17.98 6.01
N PRO A 101 25.90 18.74 6.08
CA PRO A 101 24.70 18.44 6.87
C PRO A 101 23.71 17.50 6.17
N ILE A 102 22.83 16.87 6.98
CA ILE A 102 21.58 16.24 6.55
C ILE A 102 20.45 17.27 6.71
N ASP A 103 19.76 17.58 5.61
CA ASP A 103 18.70 18.59 5.56
C ASP A 103 17.33 17.93 5.78
N VAL A 104 16.75 18.09 6.98
CA VAL A 104 15.46 17.49 7.34
C VAL A 104 14.34 18.52 7.22
N PHE A 105 13.41 18.30 6.31
CA PHE A 105 12.25 19.16 6.08
C PHE A 105 11.02 18.57 6.80
N VAL A 106 10.50 19.30 7.78
CA VAL A 106 9.39 18.87 8.62
C VAL A 106 8.11 19.60 8.20
N HIS A 107 7.05 18.83 7.92
CA HIS A 107 5.79 19.33 7.37
C HIS A 107 4.62 19.00 8.28
N ASP A 108 3.70 19.94 8.49
CA ASP A 108 2.50 19.68 9.31
C ASP A 108 1.44 18.83 8.59
N SER A 109 1.56 18.66 7.27
CA SER A 109 0.57 17.94 6.45
C SER A 109 1.16 17.43 5.13
N ILE A 110 0.50 16.44 4.52
CA ILE A 110 0.86 15.89 3.21
C ILE A 110 0.87 16.98 2.11
N PRO A 111 -0.14 17.88 2.00
CA PRO A 111 -0.09 18.96 1.02
C PRO A 111 1.11 19.91 1.19
N ALA A 112 1.52 20.18 2.44
CA ALA A 112 2.70 21.00 2.71
C ALA A 112 3.99 20.30 2.25
N MET A 113 4.10 18.98 2.50
CA MET A 113 5.21 18.15 2.01
C MET A 113 5.26 18.13 0.48
N GLN A 114 4.13 17.89 -0.20
CA GLN A 114 4.02 17.91 -1.66
C GLN A 114 4.52 19.24 -2.24
N ALA A 115 4.07 20.36 -1.67
CA ALA A 115 4.49 21.69 -2.11
C ALA A 115 5.99 21.94 -1.87
N SER A 116 6.56 21.44 -0.77
CA SER A 116 7.98 21.56 -0.48
C SER A 116 8.83 20.76 -1.47
N ILE A 117 8.49 19.49 -1.71
CA ILE A 117 9.16 18.62 -2.67
C ILE A 117 9.12 19.24 -4.08
N ALA A 118 7.96 19.72 -4.51
CA ALA A 118 7.79 20.38 -5.81
C ALA A 118 8.67 21.62 -5.96
N LYS A 119 8.83 22.43 -4.89
CA LYS A 119 9.74 23.56 -4.87
C LYS A 119 11.20 23.10 -4.97
N ARG A 120 11.65 22.15 -4.14
CA ARG A 120 13.04 21.68 -4.11
C ARG A 120 13.47 21.00 -5.41
N LYS A 121 12.57 20.29 -6.08
CA LYS A 121 12.81 19.63 -7.37
C LYS A 121 12.59 20.53 -8.58
N ASN A 122 12.39 21.84 -8.37
CA ASN A 122 12.36 22.82 -9.45
C ASN A 122 13.78 22.98 -10.02
N PRO A 123 13.98 22.99 -11.35
CA PRO A 123 15.29 23.22 -11.96
C PRO A 123 16.00 24.52 -11.53
N LYS A 124 15.26 25.50 -11.00
CA LYS A 124 15.79 26.78 -10.50
C LYS A 124 16.17 26.76 -9.02
N SER A 125 15.90 25.67 -8.30
CA SER A 125 16.21 25.55 -6.87
C SER A 125 17.63 25.03 -6.64
N ARG A 126 18.15 25.31 -5.45
CA ARG A 126 19.42 24.74 -5.00
C ARG A 126 19.28 23.23 -4.79
N GLY A 127 20.31 22.47 -5.19
CA GLY A 127 20.41 21.04 -4.86
C GLY A 127 20.75 20.82 -3.39
N TYR A 128 20.06 19.87 -2.75
CA TYR A 128 20.37 19.37 -1.41
C TYR A 128 21.01 17.99 -1.56
N THR A 129 22.12 17.76 -0.87
CA THR A 129 22.87 16.49 -0.99
C THR A 129 22.15 15.35 -0.27
N ALA A 130 21.60 15.63 0.93
CA ALA A 130 20.93 14.63 1.76
C ALA A 130 19.63 15.22 2.35
N PRO A 131 18.62 15.53 1.51
CA PRO A 131 17.32 15.94 2.01
C PRO A 131 16.59 14.76 2.67
N LEU A 132 15.72 15.05 3.63
CA LEU A 132 14.76 14.11 4.22
C LEU A 132 13.43 14.82 4.46
N ASP A 133 12.34 14.34 3.86
CA ASP A 133 11.00 14.80 4.23
C ASP A 133 10.37 13.95 5.35
N LEU A 134 9.82 14.65 6.34
CA LEU A 134 9.07 14.06 7.45
C LEU A 134 7.78 14.82 7.73
N LEU A 135 6.72 14.11 8.12
CA LEU A 135 5.58 14.75 8.77
C LEU A 135 5.89 15.07 10.23
N ALA A 136 5.29 16.14 10.75
CA ALA A 136 5.35 16.46 12.16
C ALA A 136 4.77 15.29 12.99
N GLY A 137 5.58 14.74 13.90
CA GLY A 137 5.23 13.58 14.72
C GLY A 137 5.49 12.21 14.06
N GLU A 138 5.98 12.16 12.83
CA GLU A 138 6.48 10.93 12.20
C GLU A 138 7.81 10.51 12.84
N SER A 139 7.99 9.21 13.11
CA SER A 139 9.29 8.69 13.55
C SER A 139 10.30 8.77 12.40
N PRO A 140 11.48 9.40 12.60
CA PRO A 140 12.45 9.57 11.53
C PRO A 140 13.19 8.28 11.15
N ARG A 141 13.12 7.25 12.00
CA ARG A 141 14.02 6.09 11.95
C ARG A 141 14.03 5.38 10.62
N ARG A 142 12.85 5.15 10.01
CA ARG A 142 12.77 4.48 8.70
C ARG A 142 13.42 5.32 7.60
N ARG A 143 13.14 6.62 7.54
CA ARG A 143 13.74 7.54 6.55
C ARG A 143 15.25 7.63 6.71
N LEU A 144 15.71 7.72 7.95
CA LEU A 144 17.14 7.68 8.26
C LEU A 144 17.78 6.35 7.86
N ALA A 145 17.11 5.20 8.06
CA ALA A 145 17.63 3.92 7.63
C ALA A 145 17.80 3.86 6.11
N GLU A 146 16.83 4.35 5.35
CA GLU A 146 16.91 4.47 3.88
C GLU A 146 18.08 5.38 3.45
N LEU A 147 18.30 6.49 4.16
CA LEU A 147 19.44 7.39 3.93
C LEU A 147 20.78 6.72 4.20
N VAL A 148 20.93 6.11 5.38
CA VAL A 148 22.16 5.42 5.80
C VAL A 148 22.49 4.28 4.84
N LEU A 149 21.48 3.53 4.36
CA LEU A 149 21.67 2.51 3.33
C LEU A 149 22.12 3.13 2.01
N ALA A 150 21.46 4.19 1.54
CA ALA A 150 21.76 4.82 0.27
C ALA A 150 23.19 5.39 0.20
N PHE A 151 23.66 6.05 1.26
CA PHE A 151 25.01 6.60 1.30
C PHE A 151 26.06 5.59 1.76
N GLY A 152 25.75 4.78 2.77
CA GLY A 152 26.70 3.85 3.37
C GLY A 152 26.92 2.56 2.58
N TRP A 153 25.87 2.03 1.95
CA TRP A 153 25.94 0.78 1.18
C TRP A 153 25.79 1.01 -0.33
N GLY A 154 25.19 2.14 -0.74
CA GLY A 154 24.96 2.48 -2.13
C GLY A 154 23.63 1.96 -2.68
N GLN A 155 23.48 1.94 -4.00
CA GLN A 155 22.27 1.46 -4.66
C GLN A 155 22.14 -0.07 -4.62
N CYS A 156 20.96 -0.56 -4.24
CA CYS A 156 20.59 -1.97 -4.37
C CYS A 156 19.77 -2.20 -5.65
N GLY A 157 20.13 -3.21 -6.43
CA GLY A 157 19.34 -3.65 -7.58
C GLY A 157 18.08 -4.46 -7.21
N SER A 158 17.99 -4.96 -5.98
CA SER A 158 16.82 -5.72 -5.50
C SER A 158 15.94 -4.86 -4.60
N ARG A 159 14.70 -4.59 -5.04
CA ARG A 159 13.70 -3.90 -4.21
C ARG A 159 13.29 -4.71 -2.99
N LEU A 160 13.22 -6.03 -3.10
CA LEU A 160 12.88 -6.92 -1.99
C LEU A 160 13.93 -6.83 -0.88
N MET A 161 15.22 -6.91 -1.21
CA MET A 161 16.28 -6.77 -0.21
C MET A 161 16.30 -5.36 0.38
N LYS A 162 16.09 -4.33 -0.44
CA LYS A 162 16.10 -2.94 0.02
C LYS A 162 14.97 -2.63 1.00
N GLU A 163 13.74 -2.99 0.64
CA GLU A 163 12.57 -2.81 1.52
C GLU A 163 12.70 -3.64 2.79
N GLY A 164 13.14 -4.90 2.68
CA GLY A 164 13.33 -5.77 3.84
C GLY A 164 14.38 -5.24 4.83
N VAL A 165 15.54 -4.77 4.35
CA VAL A 165 16.59 -4.19 5.22
C VAL A 165 16.15 -2.86 5.81
N ALA A 166 15.49 -1.98 5.03
CA ALA A 166 14.98 -0.71 5.55
C ALA A 166 13.95 -0.92 6.66
N LEU A 167 13.04 -1.89 6.49
CA LEU A 167 12.07 -2.25 7.51
C LEU A 167 12.70 -2.89 8.75
N TYR A 168 13.59 -3.86 8.57
CA TYR A 168 14.34 -4.46 9.67
C TYR A 168 15.10 -3.39 10.48
N ALA A 169 15.78 -2.46 9.80
CA ALA A 169 16.53 -1.40 10.46
C ALA A 169 15.64 -0.38 11.20
N SER A 170 14.40 -0.19 10.73
CA SER A 170 13.42 0.68 11.38
C SER A 170 12.94 0.14 12.73
N ASP A 171 12.91 -1.18 12.92
CA ASP A 171 12.55 -1.83 14.18
C ASP A 171 13.28 -3.16 14.35
N PRO A 172 14.59 -3.16 14.67
CA PRO A 172 15.41 -4.37 14.69
C PRO A 172 15.10 -5.30 15.87
N ARG A 173 14.25 -4.87 16.81
CA ARG A 173 13.84 -5.68 17.96
C ARG A 173 12.54 -6.44 17.68
N ARG A 174 11.77 -6.00 16.69
CA ARG A 174 10.57 -6.71 16.27
C ARG A 174 10.96 -8.01 15.59
N ASN A 175 10.26 -9.08 15.97
CA ASN A 175 10.36 -10.35 15.28
C ASN A 175 9.43 -10.36 14.05
N PHE A 176 9.95 -10.06 12.87
CA PHE A 176 9.18 -10.02 11.62
C PHE A 176 8.70 -11.40 11.17
N HIS A 177 9.25 -12.49 11.71
CA HIS A 177 8.74 -13.84 11.46
C HIS A 177 7.28 -14.02 11.91
N ALA A 178 6.81 -13.23 12.87
CA ALA A 178 5.43 -13.22 13.34
C ALA A 178 4.42 -13.09 12.19
N VAL A 179 4.73 -12.28 11.17
CA VAL A 179 3.87 -12.06 10.01
C VAL A 179 3.71 -13.34 9.21
N VAL A 180 4.83 -13.98 8.83
CA VAL A 180 4.81 -15.24 8.07
C VAL A 180 4.10 -16.35 8.86
N ALA A 181 4.30 -16.41 10.17
CA ALA A 181 3.64 -17.38 11.04
C ALA A 181 2.12 -17.14 11.17
N ALA A 182 1.68 -15.88 11.15
CA ALA A 182 0.30 -15.48 11.34
C ALA A 182 -0.55 -15.57 10.07
N LEU A 183 0.06 -15.45 8.88
CA LEU A 183 -0.65 -15.42 7.60
C LEU A 183 -1.40 -16.74 7.31
N PRO A 184 -2.69 -16.68 6.94
CA PRO A 184 -3.37 -17.76 6.25
C PRO A 184 -2.68 -18.10 4.93
N GLN A 185 -2.70 -19.38 4.53
CA GLN A 185 -1.99 -19.87 3.34
C GLN A 185 -2.34 -19.10 2.05
N ARG A 186 -3.58 -18.61 1.93
CA ARG A 186 -4.03 -17.83 0.77
C ARG A 186 -3.33 -16.48 0.64
N LEU A 187 -2.98 -15.84 1.76
CA LEU A 187 -2.35 -14.51 1.79
C LEU A 187 -0.83 -14.57 1.69
N TYR A 188 -0.26 -15.78 1.79
CA TYR A 188 1.17 -16.01 1.73
C TYR A 188 1.71 -15.84 0.30
N LEU A 189 2.86 -15.18 0.16
CA LEU A 189 3.57 -15.06 -1.11
C LEU A 189 4.84 -15.93 -1.07
N PRO A 190 4.90 -17.03 -1.83
CA PRO A 190 6.12 -17.81 -1.99
C PRO A 190 7.31 -16.94 -2.42
N LEU A 191 8.52 -17.28 -1.95
CA LEU A 191 9.73 -16.53 -2.29
C LEU A 191 9.95 -16.27 -3.80
N PRO A 192 9.69 -17.23 -4.71
CA PRO A 192 9.76 -16.95 -6.16
C PRO A 192 8.83 -15.82 -6.61
N GLU A 193 7.65 -15.69 -5.99
CA GLU A 193 6.69 -14.62 -6.31
C GLU A 193 7.17 -13.28 -5.78
N LEU A 194 7.73 -13.24 -4.55
CA LEU A 194 8.34 -12.03 -4.00
C LEU A 194 9.52 -11.56 -4.87
N ILE A 195 10.34 -12.48 -5.39
CA ILE A 195 11.42 -12.19 -6.34
C ILE A 195 10.84 -11.58 -7.64
N LEU A 196 9.82 -12.23 -8.22
CA LEU A 196 9.15 -11.73 -9.44
C LEU A 196 8.51 -10.35 -9.22
N MET A 197 7.91 -10.10 -8.06
CA MET A 197 7.37 -8.79 -7.69
C MET A 197 8.46 -7.72 -7.67
N ALA A 198 9.63 -8.03 -7.09
CA ALA A 198 10.75 -7.11 -7.06
C ALA A 198 11.28 -6.80 -8.46
N ASP A 199 11.49 -7.84 -9.28
CA ASP A 199 12.03 -7.72 -10.63
C ASP A 199 11.06 -6.97 -11.58
N ARG A 200 9.75 -7.04 -11.32
CA ARG A 200 8.70 -6.31 -12.08
C ARG A 200 8.36 -4.93 -11.49
N GLY A 201 9.09 -4.45 -10.48
CA GLY A 201 8.86 -3.15 -9.86
C GLY A 201 7.51 -3.03 -9.14
N LYS A 202 6.99 -4.12 -8.60
CA LYS A 202 5.70 -4.17 -7.87
C LYS A 202 5.82 -3.93 -6.36
N PHE A 203 7.05 -3.81 -5.84
CA PHE A 203 7.27 -3.22 -4.52
C PHE A 203 7.11 -1.70 -4.61
N PRO A 204 6.30 -1.09 -3.72
CA PRO A 204 6.09 0.36 -3.72
C PRO A 204 7.40 1.08 -3.44
N GLU A 205 7.63 2.19 -4.13
CA GLU A 205 8.78 3.05 -3.84
C GLU A 205 8.45 3.95 -2.65
N SER A 206 9.40 4.09 -1.73
CA SER A 206 9.23 5.01 -0.61
C SER A 206 9.40 6.47 -1.06
N ILE A 207 8.86 7.42 -0.30
CA ILE A 207 9.05 8.87 -0.56
C ILE A 207 10.54 9.20 -0.68
N TYR A 208 11.36 8.61 0.19
CA TYR A 208 12.80 8.81 0.14
C TYR A 208 13.37 8.36 -1.21
N GLU A 209 13.03 7.17 -1.69
CA GLU A 209 13.52 6.68 -2.97
C GLU A 209 13.10 7.55 -4.15
N GLN A 210 11.84 8.00 -4.13
CA GLN A 210 11.25 8.79 -5.20
C GLN A 210 11.84 10.20 -5.28
N PHE A 211 12.12 10.83 -4.13
CA PHE A 211 12.39 12.27 -4.08
C PHE A 211 13.67 12.66 -3.34
N ASP A 212 14.09 11.95 -2.31
CA ASP A 212 15.18 12.42 -1.44
C ASP A 212 16.51 11.68 -1.65
N SER A 213 16.46 10.47 -2.18
CA SER A 213 17.59 9.62 -2.46
C SER A 213 18.59 10.31 -3.41
N PRO A 214 19.91 10.11 -3.23
CA PRO A 214 20.92 10.59 -4.19
C PRO A 214 20.77 9.98 -5.59
N TYR A 215 19.99 8.89 -5.70
CA TYR A 215 19.66 8.22 -6.96
C TYR A 215 18.32 8.65 -7.55
N SER A 216 17.58 9.55 -6.89
CA SER A 216 16.33 10.09 -7.40
C SER A 216 16.56 11.11 -8.53
N PRO A 217 15.59 11.30 -9.44
CA PRO A 217 15.70 12.32 -10.48
C PRO A 217 15.91 13.73 -9.90
N ALA A 218 16.75 14.54 -10.56
CA ALA A 218 17.04 15.92 -10.14
C ALA A 218 15.82 16.85 -10.25
N SER A 219 14.86 16.52 -11.12
CA SER A 219 13.60 17.25 -11.29
C SER A 219 12.43 16.28 -11.42
N ILE A 220 11.23 16.74 -11.06
CA ILE A 220 9.99 15.96 -11.22
C ILE A 220 9.59 16.01 -12.69
N ALA A 221 9.72 14.88 -13.39
CA ALA A 221 9.13 14.72 -14.71
C ALA A 221 7.59 14.71 -14.62
N PHE A 222 6.90 15.09 -15.71
CA PHE A 222 5.43 15.08 -15.74
C PHE A 222 4.85 13.70 -15.37
N ALA A 223 5.52 12.62 -15.77
CA ALA A 223 5.16 11.24 -15.42
C ALA A 223 5.18 10.96 -13.90
N ASN A 224 5.96 11.72 -13.11
CA ASN A 224 6.11 11.54 -11.66
C ASN A 224 5.24 12.50 -10.85
N LEU A 225 4.45 13.37 -11.49
CA LEU A 225 3.48 14.24 -10.79
C LEU A 225 2.39 13.42 -10.10
N HIS A 226 1.95 12.32 -10.72
CA HIS A 226 0.93 11.45 -10.16
C HIS A 226 1.38 10.81 -8.83
N SER A 227 2.67 10.48 -8.69
CA SER A 227 3.17 9.91 -7.43
C SER A 227 3.26 10.96 -6.32
N LEU A 228 3.59 12.21 -6.67
CA LEU A 228 3.54 13.35 -5.75
C LEU A 228 2.11 13.59 -5.23
N PHE A 229 1.11 13.62 -6.12
CA PHE A 229 -0.29 13.90 -5.72
C PHE A 229 -0.93 12.77 -4.92
N ASN A 230 -0.41 11.55 -5.00
CA ASN A 230 -0.87 10.39 -4.24
C ASN A 230 0.06 10.02 -3.07
N LEU A 231 0.87 10.97 -2.59
CA LEU A 231 1.71 10.76 -1.42
C LEU A 231 0.88 10.29 -0.21
N SER A 232 1.30 9.18 0.39
CA SER A 232 0.80 8.72 1.68
C SER A 232 1.99 8.44 2.59
N VAL A 233 1.88 8.90 3.83
CA VAL A 233 2.93 8.71 4.84
C VAL A 233 2.41 7.69 5.82
N GLN A 234 2.93 6.46 5.73
CA GLN A 234 2.69 5.44 6.73
C GLN A 234 3.85 5.47 7.72
N GLY A 235 3.65 6.13 8.87
CA GLY A 235 4.68 6.22 9.91
C GLY A 235 4.97 4.88 10.61
N LYS A 236 3.98 3.97 10.66
CA LYS A 236 4.15 2.58 11.14
C LYS A 236 3.91 1.61 9.99
N VAL A 237 4.66 0.51 9.96
CA VAL A 237 4.47 -0.55 8.96
C VAL A 237 3.08 -1.13 9.14
N SER A 238 2.18 -0.81 8.20
CA SER A 238 0.82 -1.31 8.23
C SER A 238 0.83 -2.85 8.08
N PRO A 239 0.07 -3.60 8.90
CA PRO A 239 -0.10 -5.04 8.71
C PRO A 239 -0.66 -5.42 7.32
N GLN A 240 -1.27 -4.46 6.60
CA GLN A 240 -1.75 -4.65 5.22
C GLN A 240 -0.61 -4.78 4.19
N ASN A 241 0.59 -4.29 4.50
CA ASN A 241 1.74 -4.33 3.58
C ASN A 241 2.49 -5.67 3.69
N ILE A 242 1.76 -6.76 3.42
CA ILE A 242 2.24 -8.14 3.54
C ILE A 242 3.58 -8.38 2.79
N PRO A 243 3.75 -7.98 1.51
CA PRO A 243 4.99 -8.26 0.79
C PRO A 243 6.23 -7.63 1.42
N ALA A 244 6.09 -6.41 1.97
CA ALA A 244 7.19 -5.71 2.62
C ALA A 244 7.55 -6.36 3.97
N LEU A 245 6.53 -6.76 4.74
CA LEU A 245 6.73 -7.48 6.00
C LEU A 245 7.34 -8.88 5.79
N GLU A 246 6.94 -9.60 4.75
CA GLU A 246 7.57 -10.86 4.36
C GLU A 246 9.02 -10.65 3.91
N ALA A 247 9.32 -9.56 3.18
CA ALA A 247 10.69 -9.20 2.83
C ALA A 247 11.56 -8.89 4.07
N ALA A 248 11.01 -8.20 5.07
CA ALA A 248 11.69 -7.95 6.35
C ALA A 248 11.96 -9.26 7.11
N SER A 249 10.99 -10.18 7.15
CA SER A 249 11.14 -11.53 7.70
C SER A 249 12.24 -12.31 6.98
N LEU A 250 12.31 -12.28 5.65
CA LEU A 250 13.38 -12.94 4.90
C LEU A 250 14.76 -12.35 5.25
N VAL A 251 14.87 -11.01 5.32
CA VAL A 251 16.13 -10.36 5.67
C VAL A 251 16.55 -10.70 7.10
N GLN A 252 15.63 -10.71 8.06
CA GLN A 252 15.89 -11.13 9.43
C GLN A 252 16.44 -12.57 9.45
N PHE A 253 15.80 -13.51 8.76
CA PHE A 253 16.25 -14.90 8.64
C PHE A 253 17.68 -14.99 8.08
N LEU A 254 17.98 -14.21 7.02
CA LEU A 254 19.33 -14.17 6.45
C LEU A 254 20.35 -13.58 7.44
N ILE A 255 19.98 -12.62 8.27
CA ILE A 255 20.86 -12.04 9.29
C ILE A 255 21.14 -13.06 10.39
N GLU A 256 20.11 -13.77 10.88
CA GLU A 256 20.20 -14.72 11.99
C GLU A 256 20.93 -16.01 11.60
N THR A 257 20.66 -16.54 10.41
CA THR A 257 21.24 -17.81 9.96
C THR A 257 22.58 -17.67 9.26
N LYS A 258 22.96 -16.45 8.85
CA LYS A 258 24.24 -16.16 8.21
C LYS A 258 25.09 -15.28 9.14
N LYS A 259 26.23 -14.78 8.65
CA LYS A 259 27.22 -14.04 9.45
C LYS A 259 26.75 -12.62 9.81
N GLY A 260 25.49 -12.46 10.22
CA GLY A 260 24.85 -11.20 10.57
C GLY A 260 24.59 -10.29 9.36
N ILE A 261 24.36 -9.01 9.65
CA ILE A 261 24.13 -7.95 8.66
C ILE A 261 25.27 -7.83 7.64
N GLY A 262 26.49 -8.26 8.00
CA GLY A 262 27.67 -8.21 7.13
C GLY A 262 27.53 -9.05 5.87
N SER A 263 26.89 -10.22 5.92
CA SER A 263 26.64 -11.03 4.72
C SER A 263 25.61 -10.40 3.80
N VAL A 264 24.59 -9.74 4.36
CA VAL A 264 23.59 -8.99 3.57
C VAL A 264 24.26 -7.81 2.86
N LYS A 265 25.14 -7.07 3.57
CA LYS A 265 25.93 -5.97 3.01
C LYS A 265 26.85 -6.44 1.87
N GLN A 266 27.53 -7.59 2.01
CA GLN A 266 28.43 -8.10 0.98
C GLN A 266 27.72 -8.47 -0.32
N ALA A 267 26.46 -8.87 -0.24
CA ALA A 267 25.62 -9.13 -1.39
C ALA A 267 24.91 -7.87 -1.93
N TRP A 268 25.06 -6.72 -1.28
CA TRP A 268 24.45 -5.48 -1.72
C TRP A 268 25.13 -4.95 -2.99
N GLY A 269 24.34 -4.57 -3.99
CA GLY A 269 24.88 -3.98 -5.21
C GLY A 269 23.96 -4.13 -6.42
N THR A 270 24.56 -4.07 -7.61
CA THR A 270 23.86 -4.13 -8.89
C THR A 270 23.58 -5.59 -9.28
N GLY A 271 22.32 -6.02 -9.19
CA GLY A 271 21.90 -7.37 -9.52
C GLY A 271 20.42 -7.60 -9.25
N ASN A 272 19.84 -8.63 -9.87
CA ASN A 272 18.48 -9.05 -9.55
C ASN A 272 18.46 -9.83 -8.22
N THR A 273 17.27 -9.94 -7.62
CA THR A 273 17.11 -10.49 -6.28
C THR A 273 17.71 -11.89 -6.12
N GLN A 274 17.52 -12.76 -7.11
CA GLN A 274 18.03 -14.13 -7.08
C GLN A 274 19.57 -14.18 -7.03
N LYS A 275 20.26 -13.33 -7.81
CA LYS A 275 21.73 -13.26 -7.77
C LYS A 275 22.23 -12.77 -6.42
N LEU A 276 21.59 -11.76 -5.84
CA LEU A 276 22.01 -11.24 -4.54
C LEU A 276 21.80 -12.29 -3.44
N LEU A 277 20.67 -12.99 -3.43
CA LEU A 277 20.43 -14.10 -2.51
C LEU A 277 21.47 -15.22 -2.67
N ALA A 278 21.83 -15.57 -3.90
CA ALA A 278 22.85 -16.59 -4.18
C ALA A 278 24.27 -16.22 -3.66
N CYS A 279 24.56 -14.93 -3.49
CA CYS A 279 25.80 -14.46 -2.85
C CYS A 279 25.79 -14.66 -1.34
N ILE A 280 24.60 -14.64 -0.70
CA ILE A 280 24.42 -14.83 0.74
C ILE A 280 24.31 -16.32 1.09
N ASP A 281 23.52 -17.05 0.32
CA ASP A 281 23.27 -18.48 0.48
C ASP A 281 23.38 -19.21 -0.87
N LYS A 282 24.23 -20.24 -0.92
CA LYS A 282 24.48 -21.02 -2.14
C LYS A 282 23.45 -22.11 -2.38
N THR A 283 22.50 -22.32 -1.46
CA THR A 283 21.41 -23.27 -1.66
C THR A 283 20.49 -22.83 -2.80
N SER A 284 19.69 -23.76 -3.32
CA SER A 284 18.67 -23.38 -4.30
C SER A 284 17.65 -22.41 -3.67
N ILE A 285 16.98 -21.60 -4.49
CA ILE A 285 15.91 -20.70 -4.02
C ILE A 285 14.79 -21.48 -3.33
N THR A 286 14.49 -22.69 -3.81
CA THR A 286 13.48 -23.57 -3.22
C THR A 286 13.88 -24.02 -1.81
N ASP A 287 15.15 -24.39 -1.61
CA ASP A 287 15.65 -24.82 -0.31
C ASP A 287 15.75 -23.65 0.67
N LEU A 288 16.16 -22.47 0.17
CA LEU A 288 16.19 -21.23 0.94
C LEU A 288 14.77 -20.87 1.41
N ALA A 289 13.80 -20.90 0.49
CA ALA A 289 12.40 -20.60 0.80
C ALA A 289 11.83 -21.56 1.85
N SER A 290 12.11 -22.86 1.70
CA SER A 290 11.64 -23.89 2.63
C SER A 290 12.24 -23.72 4.02
N SER A 291 13.54 -23.43 4.09
CA SER A 291 14.26 -23.20 5.35
C SER A 291 13.79 -21.94 6.05
N TRP A 292 13.67 -20.83 5.32
CA TRP A 292 13.12 -19.59 5.83
C TRP A 292 11.71 -19.77 6.37
N TYR A 293 10.83 -20.41 5.60
CA TYR A 293 9.44 -20.62 6.00
C TYR A 293 9.30 -21.48 7.26
N ALA A 294 10.12 -22.54 7.37
CA ALA A 294 10.14 -23.40 8.54
C ALA A 294 10.58 -22.62 9.79
N ALA A 295 11.70 -21.89 9.70
CA ALA A 295 12.20 -21.06 10.80
C ALA A 295 11.18 -19.97 11.18
N ALA A 296 10.64 -19.25 10.20
CA ALA A 296 9.70 -18.18 10.45
C ALA A 296 8.40 -18.68 11.11
N LYS A 297 7.92 -19.87 10.76
CA LYS A 297 6.75 -20.49 11.41
C LYS A 297 7.00 -20.89 12.86
N GLU A 298 8.21 -21.33 13.19
CA GLU A 298 8.56 -21.75 14.55
C GLU A 298 8.81 -20.52 15.43
N GLU A 299 9.72 -19.66 15.01
CA GLU A 299 10.15 -18.48 15.78
C GLU A 299 9.06 -17.41 15.85
N GLY A 300 8.32 -17.20 14.75
CA GLY A 300 7.28 -16.18 14.67
C GLY A 300 6.12 -16.38 15.63
N ARG A 301 5.83 -17.62 16.06
CA ARG A 301 4.77 -17.91 17.04
C ARG A 301 5.09 -17.42 18.45
N THR A 302 6.37 -17.16 18.73
CA THR A 302 6.85 -16.68 20.03
C THR A 302 6.86 -15.17 20.14
N ALA A 303 6.59 -14.45 19.05
CA ALA A 303 6.58 -13.00 19.01
C ALA A 303 5.38 -12.41 19.75
N ASP A 304 5.59 -11.27 20.40
CA ASP A 304 4.57 -10.57 21.19
C ASP A 304 3.34 -10.15 20.35
N ASP A 305 3.54 -9.81 19.06
CA ASP A 305 2.47 -9.37 18.14
C ASP A 305 1.83 -10.53 17.34
N TYR A 306 2.27 -11.78 17.54
CA TYR A 306 1.78 -12.94 16.78
C TYR A 306 0.26 -13.13 16.88
N GLU A 307 -0.29 -13.16 18.09
CA GLU A 307 -1.72 -13.41 18.32
C GLU A 307 -2.56 -12.29 17.69
N TYR A 308 -2.14 -11.02 17.85
CA TYR A 308 -2.79 -9.87 17.22
C TYR A 308 -2.79 -10.00 15.68
N LEU A 309 -1.62 -10.26 15.08
CA LEU A 309 -1.50 -10.43 13.63
C LEU A 309 -2.34 -11.61 13.13
N ARG A 310 -2.42 -12.70 13.90
CA ARG A 310 -3.20 -13.87 13.53
C ARG A 310 -4.69 -13.54 13.49
N VAL A 311 -5.23 -12.85 14.50
CA VAL A 311 -6.61 -12.36 14.49
C VAL A 311 -6.85 -11.43 13.30
N TYR A 312 -5.93 -10.48 13.09
CA TYR A 312 -6.02 -9.48 12.03
C TYR A 312 -6.12 -10.12 10.64
N TYR A 313 -5.24 -11.09 10.34
CA TYR A 313 -5.21 -11.77 9.05
C TYR A 313 -6.33 -12.79 8.89
N LEU A 314 -6.80 -13.45 9.96
CA LEU A 314 -7.97 -14.33 9.90
C LEU A 314 -9.23 -13.54 9.56
N LEU A 315 -9.46 -12.41 10.25
CA LEU A 315 -10.59 -11.52 9.97
C LEU A 315 -10.51 -11.00 8.53
N GLY A 316 -9.34 -10.51 8.12
CA GLY A 316 -9.09 -10.07 6.77
C GLY A 316 -9.34 -11.16 5.73
N ASN A 317 -8.88 -12.39 5.97
CA ASN A 317 -9.04 -13.52 5.05
C ASN A 317 -10.51 -13.95 4.86
N GLY A 318 -11.43 -13.47 5.70
CA GLY A 318 -12.84 -13.87 5.66
C GLY A 318 -13.15 -15.08 6.54
N ASP A 319 -12.37 -15.32 7.59
CA ASP A 319 -12.65 -16.31 8.64
C ASP A 319 -12.96 -15.60 9.98
N PRO A 320 -14.13 -14.95 10.08
CA PRO A 320 -14.47 -14.13 11.24
C PRO A 320 -14.69 -14.96 12.51
N ASP A 321 -15.07 -16.24 12.42
CA ASP A 321 -15.33 -17.09 13.59
C ASP A 321 -14.03 -17.52 14.28
N ALA A 322 -13.03 -17.96 13.51
CA ALA A 322 -11.71 -18.24 14.06
C ALA A 322 -11.06 -16.97 14.60
N ALA A 323 -11.21 -15.85 13.88
CA ALA A 323 -10.72 -14.55 14.34
C ALA A 323 -11.37 -14.15 15.66
N TRP A 324 -12.70 -14.27 15.79
CA TRP A 324 -13.43 -13.92 17.02
C TRP A 324 -13.06 -14.79 18.21
N THR A 325 -12.90 -16.10 18.00
CA THR A 325 -12.48 -17.03 19.06
C THR A 325 -11.12 -16.60 19.62
N LEU A 326 -10.13 -16.38 18.75
CA LEU A 326 -8.79 -15.96 19.16
C LEU A 326 -8.78 -14.53 19.73
N ALA A 327 -9.59 -13.62 19.19
CA ALA A 327 -9.67 -12.24 19.68
C ALA A 327 -10.19 -12.15 21.12
N GLN A 328 -11.13 -13.02 21.51
CA GLN A 328 -11.64 -13.08 22.88
C GLN A 328 -10.53 -13.49 23.86
N GLU A 329 -9.75 -14.51 23.52
CA GLU A 329 -8.63 -14.97 24.33
C GLU A 329 -7.56 -13.88 24.45
N LEU A 330 -7.20 -13.26 23.32
CA LEU A 330 -6.23 -12.17 23.26
C LEU A 330 -6.67 -10.96 24.11
N ALA A 331 -7.90 -10.48 23.95
CA ALA A 331 -8.42 -9.32 24.68
C ALA A 331 -8.66 -9.59 26.18
N ALA A 332 -8.75 -10.86 26.59
CA ALA A 332 -8.77 -11.24 27.99
C ALA A 332 -7.36 -11.25 28.62
N LYS A 333 -6.36 -11.69 27.86
CA LYS A 333 -4.95 -11.75 28.28
C LYS A 333 -4.28 -10.37 28.27
N ASP A 334 -4.49 -9.58 27.22
CA ASP A 334 -3.98 -8.22 27.05
C ASP A 334 -5.11 -7.29 26.57
N PRO A 335 -5.79 -6.57 27.49
CA PRO A 335 -6.90 -5.68 27.17
C PRO A 335 -6.44 -4.31 26.66
N SER A 336 -5.35 -4.24 25.88
CA SER A 336 -4.93 -3.01 25.21
C SER A 336 -6.01 -2.49 24.26
N ASP A 337 -6.12 -1.17 24.08
CA ASP A 337 -7.13 -0.58 23.18
C ASP A 337 -7.03 -1.07 21.73
N ALA A 338 -5.84 -1.50 21.29
CA ALA A 338 -5.67 -2.12 19.97
C ALA A 338 -6.32 -3.51 19.89
N ASN A 339 -6.10 -4.36 20.89
CA ASN A 339 -6.70 -5.69 20.96
C ASN A 339 -8.22 -5.60 21.17
N LEU A 340 -8.69 -4.67 22.00
CA LEU A 340 -10.12 -4.41 22.20
C LEU A 340 -10.80 -3.92 20.92
N LEU A 341 -10.19 -2.98 20.18
CA LEU A 341 -10.72 -2.53 18.89
C LEU A 341 -10.83 -3.70 17.90
N LEU A 342 -9.79 -4.53 17.80
CA LEU A 342 -9.78 -5.69 16.91
C LEU A 342 -10.84 -6.74 17.33
N ALA A 343 -10.97 -7.01 18.62
CA ALA A 343 -12.01 -7.89 19.16
C ALA A 343 -13.42 -7.35 18.89
N GLY A 344 -13.63 -6.03 19.03
CA GLY A 344 -14.90 -5.38 18.70
C GLY A 344 -15.25 -5.53 17.22
N ARG A 345 -14.28 -5.35 16.32
CA ARG A 345 -14.45 -5.61 14.88
C ARG A 345 -14.84 -7.06 14.61
N CYS A 346 -14.12 -8.03 15.20
CA CYS A 346 -14.45 -9.45 15.08
C CYS A 346 -15.87 -9.77 15.60
N ALA A 347 -16.27 -9.20 16.74
CA ALA A 347 -17.60 -9.39 17.32
C ALA A 347 -18.70 -8.93 16.35
N ILE A 348 -18.54 -7.78 15.70
CA ILE A 348 -19.46 -7.29 14.67
C ILE A 348 -19.50 -8.25 13.48
N SER A 349 -18.34 -8.73 13.03
CA SER A 349 -18.21 -9.65 11.88
C SER A 349 -18.78 -11.05 12.11
N VAL A 350 -19.11 -11.43 13.34
CA VAL A 350 -19.85 -12.66 13.68
C VAL A 350 -21.28 -12.40 14.18
N GLY A 351 -21.73 -11.14 14.21
CA GLY A 351 -23.08 -10.77 14.66
C GLY A 351 -23.25 -10.70 16.18
N ALA A 352 -22.16 -10.75 16.94
CA ALA A 352 -22.16 -10.56 18.39
C ALA A 352 -22.21 -9.05 18.76
N PHE A 353 -23.22 -8.33 18.26
CA PHE A 353 -23.33 -6.88 18.37
C PHE A 353 -23.34 -6.38 19.83
N ASP A 354 -24.00 -7.11 20.73
CA ASP A 354 -24.01 -6.76 22.15
C ASP A 354 -22.63 -6.89 22.79
N ARG A 355 -21.83 -7.88 22.37
CA ARG A 355 -20.44 -8.00 22.82
C ARG A 355 -19.58 -6.85 22.32
N ALA A 356 -19.79 -6.40 21.08
CA ALA A 356 -19.10 -5.23 20.56
C ALA A 356 -19.42 -3.97 21.40
N ARG A 357 -20.67 -3.79 21.83
CA ARG A 357 -21.09 -2.71 22.75
C ARG A 357 -20.40 -2.80 24.11
N ASP A 358 -20.29 -3.99 24.69
CA ASP A 358 -19.57 -4.16 25.95
C ASP A 358 -18.07 -3.83 25.81
N ILE A 359 -17.47 -4.18 24.66
CA ILE A 359 -16.06 -3.95 24.37
C ILE A 359 -15.76 -2.45 24.20
N VAL A 360 -16.59 -1.70 23.47
CA VAL A 360 -16.31 -0.27 23.21
C VAL A 360 -16.28 0.57 24.49
N GLU A 361 -17.03 0.18 25.52
CA GLU A 361 -17.00 0.87 26.82
C GLU A 361 -15.68 0.69 27.59
N ARG A 362 -14.92 -0.35 27.25
CA ARG A 362 -13.61 -0.63 27.85
C ARG A 362 -12.47 0.10 27.15
N ILE A 363 -12.69 0.66 25.94
CA ILE A 363 -11.66 1.37 25.19
C ILE A 363 -11.45 2.76 25.79
N THR A 364 -10.20 3.09 26.09
CA THR A 364 -9.83 4.39 26.71
C THR A 364 -9.41 5.45 25.70
N ASP A 365 -8.75 5.04 24.62
CA ASP A 365 -8.37 5.89 23.50
C ASP A 365 -9.61 6.44 22.79
N LYS A 366 -9.71 7.77 22.71
CA LYS A 366 -10.88 8.47 22.18
C LYS A 366 -11.11 8.19 20.69
N GLU A 367 -10.05 8.14 19.89
CA GLU A 367 -10.16 7.95 18.44
C GLU A 367 -10.62 6.53 18.12
N LYS A 368 -10.00 5.53 18.77
CA LYS A 368 -10.40 4.12 18.62
C LYS A 368 -11.80 3.85 19.15
N LYS A 369 -12.17 4.49 20.28
CA LYS A 369 -13.54 4.40 20.82
C LYS A 369 -14.55 4.95 19.84
N GLN A 370 -14.29 6.13 19.27
CA GLN A 370 -15.15 6.74 18.25
C GLN A 370 -15.24 5.88 16.98
N GLU A 371 -14.14 5.29 16.54
CA GLU A 371 -14.11 4.39 15.40
C GLU A 371 -15.02 3.16 15.62
N LEU A 372 -14.83 2.45 16.74
CA LEU A 372 -15.65 1.27 17.04
C LEU A 372 -17.12 1.64 17.28
N GLN A 373 -17.38 2.76 17.96
CA GLN A 373 -18.75 3.27 18.16
C GLN A 373 -19.42 3.55 16.82
N GLY A 374 -18.71 4.16 15.88
CA GLY A 374 -19.21 4.43 14.52
C GLY A 374 -19.64 3.17 13.78
N TYR A 375 -18.95 2.03 14.00
CA TYR A 375 -19.39 0.73 13.50
C TYR A 375 -20.60 0.19 14.26
N ILE A 376 -20.60 0.24 15.59
CA ILE A 376 -21.73 -0.22 16.42
C ILE A 376 -23.03 0.48 16.03
N ASP A 377 -22.97 1.80 15.81
CA ASP A 377 -24.11 2.61 15.38
C ASP A 377 -24.57 2.22 13.97
N LEU A 378 -23.63 1.99 13.05
CA LEU A 378 -23.92 1.57 11.67
C LEU A 378 -24.60 0.20 11.61
N TYR A 379 -24.16 -0.75 12.44
CA TYR A 379 -24.66 -2.13 12.45
C TYR A 379 -25.84 -2.36 13.41
N ALA A 380 -26.37 -1.30 14.02
CA ALA A 380 -27.51 -1.39 14.92
C ALA A 380 -28.76 -1.95 14.20
N GLY A 381 -29.35 -3.01 14.76
CA GLY A 381 -30.58 -3.61 14.23
C GLY A 381 -30.40 -4.45 12.96
N TRP A 382 -29.16 -4.74 12.56
CA TRP A 382 -28.89 -5.65 11.45
C TRP A 382 -29.31 -7.08 11.78
N SER A 383 -29.81 -7.78 10.77
CA SER A 383 -30.15 -9.20 10.86
C SER A 383 -29.01 -10.06 10.31
N VAL A 384 -28.77 -11.21 10.95
CA VAL A 384 -27.79 -12.21 10.50
C VAL A 384 -28.52 -13.47 10.07
N SER A 385 -28.17 -14.01 8.90
CA SER A 385 -28.70 -15.27 8.41
C SER A 385 -27.62 -16.05 7.67
N GLU A 386 -27.63 -17.37 7.78
CA GLU A 386 -26.73 -18.25 7.03
C GLU A 386 -27.52 -19.15 6.09
N ALA A 387 -27.10 -19.21 4.83
CA ALA A 387 -27.72 -20.06 3.82
C ALA A 387 -26.72 -20.41 2.72
N ALA A 388 -26.76 -21.67 2.25
CA ALA A 388 -25.96 -22.14 1.11
C ALA A 388 -24.45 -21.85 1.20
N GLY A 389 -23.85 -21.94 2.40
CA GLY A 389 -22.41 -21.65 2.61
C GLY A 389 -22.06 -20.16 2.66
N LEU A 390 -23.06 -19.29 2.73
CA LEU A 390 -22.92 -17.84 2.84
C LEU A 390 -23.47 -17.34 4.18
N ARG A 391 -22.81 -16.34 4.76
CA ARG A 391 -23.30 -15.58 5.92
C ARG A 391 -23.69 -14.18 5.47
N PHE A 392 -24.95 -13.83 5.66
CA PHE A 392 -25.50 -12.52 5.31
C PHE A 392 -25.70 -11.67 6.55
N PHE A 393 -25.15 -10.47 6.49
CA PHE A 393 -25.46 -9.36 7.39
C PHE A 393 -26.32 -8.37 6.61
N ILE A 394 -27.57 -8.18 7.01
CA ILE A 394 -28.52 -7.38 6.23
C ILE A 394 -29.02 -6.20 7.05
N SER A 395 -28.86 -5.00 6.49
CA SER A 395 -29.34 -3.74 7.06
C SER A 395 -30.85 -3.78 7.35
N PRO A 396 -31.32 -3.14 8.45
CA PRO A 396 -32.75 -2.99 8.73
C PRO A 396 -33.47 -2.11 7.68
N GLN A 397 -32.74 -1.36 6.85
CA GLN A 397 -33.32 -0.54 5.78
C GLN A 397 -33.85 -1.38 4.60
N ILE A 398 -33.42 -2.63 4.47
CA ILE A 398 -33.91 -3.55 3.43
C ILE A 398 -35.24 -4.16 3.87
N ALA A 399 -36.26 -4.11 3.02
CA ALA A 399 -37.59 -4.63 3.35
C ALA A 399 -37.57 -6.17 3.49
N ALA A 400 -38.36 -6.74 4.41
CA ALA A 400 -38.32 -8.17 4.74
C ALA A 400 -38.47 -9.10 3.52
N GLY A 401 -39.40 -8.81 2.60
CA GLY A 401 -39.58 -9.60 1.38
C GLY A 401 -38.39 -9.50 0.40
N GLU A 402 -37.70 -8.36 0.37
CA GLU A 402 -36.47 -8.19 -0.42
C GLU A 402 -35.31 -8.99 0.19
N LYS A 403 -35.26 -9.12 1.53
CA LYS A 403 -34.23 -9.92 2.22
C LYS A 403 -34.30 -11.39 1.82
N GLU A 404 -35.49 -11.99 1.87
CA GLU A 404 -35.68 -13.41 1.52
C GLU A 404 -35.34 -13.67 0.05
N GLY A 405 -35.78 -12.78 -0.84
CA GLY A 405 -35.45 -12.82 -2.26
C GLY A 405 -33.94 -12.77 -2.50
N LEU A 406 -33.25 -11.80 -1.86
CA LEU A 406 -31.80 -11.63 -1.98
C LEU A 406 -31.04 -12.87 -1.50
N VAL A 407 -31.32 -13.35 -0.28
CA VAL A 407 -30.65 -14.54 0.29
C VAL A 407 -30.82 -15.76 -0.61
N SER A 408 -32.06 -16.01 -1.07
CA SER A 408 -32.33 -17.15 -1.95
C SER A 408 -31.63 -17.02 -3.31
N GLN A 409 -31.72 -15.86 -3.96
CA GLN A 409 -31.13 -15.64 -5.29
C GLN A 409 -29.61 -15.68 -5.25
N THR A 410 -29.00 -15.03 -4.25
CA THR A 410 -27.54 -15.07 -4.06
C THR A 410 -27.06 -16.47 -3.72
N GLY A 411 -27.76 -17.22 -2.86
CA GLY A 411 -27.42 -18.61 -2.57
C GLY A 411 -27.47 -19.51 -3.80
N GLN A 412 -28.50 -19.38 -4.64
CA GLN A 412 -28.61 -20.11 -5.90
C GLN A 412 -27.50 -19.72 -6.91
N ALA A 413 -27.17 -18.43 -7.00
CA ALA A 413 -26.08 -17.96 -7.84
C ALA A 413 -24.73 -18.51 -7.37
N TYR A 414 -24.45 -18.45 -6.07
CA TYR A 414 -23.22 -18.99 -5.49
C TYR A 414 -23.06 -20.49 -5.76
N ALA A 415 -24.10 -21.29 -5.49
CA ALA A 415 -24.07 -22.72 -5.77
C ALA A 415 -23.78 -23.01 -7.25
N ARG A 416 -24.44 -22.29 -8.17
CA ARG A 416 -24.19 -22.43 -9.61
C ARG A 416 -22.77 -22.06 -10.00
N ILE A 417 -22.22 -20.99 -9.44
CA ILE A 417 -20.85 -20.55 -9.72
C ILE A 417 -19.84 -21.59 -9.22
N VAL A 418 -20.04 -22.13 -8.01
CA VAL A 418 -19.23 -23.20 -7.43
C VAL A 418 -19.24 -24.44 -8.32
N ASP A 419 -20.42 -24.86 -8.75
CA ASP A 419 -20.61 -26.02 -9.64
C ASP A 419 -19.92 -25.79 -10.99
N GLN A 420 -20.09 -24.61 -11.60
CA GLN A 420 -19.47 -24.25 -12.88
C GLN A 420 -17.95 -24.17 -12.80
N LEU A 421 -17.40 -23.83 -11.63
CA LEU A 421 -15.96 -23.84 -11.40
C LEU A 421 -15.43 -25.22 -10.96
N GLY A 422 -16.31 -26.20 -10.79
CA GLY A 422 -15.94 -27.55 -10.36
C GLY A 422 -15.19 -27.57 -9.03
N LEU A 423 -15.51 -26.64 -8.13
CA LEU A 423 -14.82 -26.47 -6.85
C LEU A 423 -15.36 -27.45 -5.81
N ASP A 424 -14.45 -28.02 -5.03
CA ASP A 424 -14.84 -28.82 -3.87
C ASP A 424 -15.08 -27.95 -2.63
N GLY A 425 -15.77 -28.50 -1.63
CA GLY A 425 -16.06 -27.76 -0.39
C GLY A 425 -14.82 -27.42 0.45
N SER A 426 -13.66 -28.04 0.19
CA SER A 426 -12.40 -27.74 0.87
C SER A 426 -11.66 -26.54 0.27
N GLU A 427 -11.93 -26.23 -1.00
CA GLU A 427 -11.42 -25.03 -1.69
C GLU A 427 -12.21 -23.76 -1.33
N LEU A 428 -13.44 -23.89 -0.80
CA LEU A 428 -14.33 -22.77 -0.53
C LEU A 428 -14.02 -22.04 0.78
N PRO A 429 -14.21 -20.70 0.84
CA PRO A 429 -14.20 -19.95 2.09
C PRO A 429 -15.29 -20.45 3.05
N GLN A 430 -14.94 -20.59 4.33
CA GLN A 430 -15.86 -21.05 5.38
C GLN A 430 -16.51 -19.86 6.09
N PRO A 431 -17.85 -19.86 6.20
CA PRO A 431 -18.72 -19.42 5.10
C PRO A 431 -18.35 -18.03 4.56
N MET A 432 -18.56 -17.79 3.26
CA MET A 432 -18.29 -16.46 2.68
C MET A 432 -19.23 -15.41 3.29
N THR A 433 -18.66 -14.32 3.80
CA THR A 433 -19.44 -13.28 4.49
C THR A 433 -19.83 -12.14 3.53
N ILE A 434 -21.11 -11.77 3.53
CA ILE A 434 -21.70 -10.72 2.70
C ILE A 434 -22.44 -9.72 3.59
N PHE A 435 -22.01 -8.46 3.55
CA PHE A 435 -22.67 -7.32 4.19
C PHE A 435 -23.54 -6.58 3.16
N VAL A 436 -24.85 -6.52 3.40
CA VAL A 436 -25.85 -5.89 2.54
C VAL A 436 -26.32 -4.58 3.17
N TYR A 437 -25.88 -3.47 2.59
CA TYR A 437 -26.18 -2.10 3.01
C TYR A 437 -27.41 -1.56 2.28
N GLY A 438 -28.03 -0.52 2.84
CA GLY A 438 -29.13 0.19 2.17
C GLY A 438 -28.66 1.16 1.08
N ASP A 439 -27.44 1.69 1.21
CA ASP A 439 -26.89 2.66 0.26
C ASP A 439 -25.34 2.59 0.18
N ALA A 440 -24.78 3.27 -0.82
CA ALA A 440 -23.34 3.25 -1.09
C ALA A 440 -22.51 4.01 -0.03
N GLU A 441 -23.09 5.02 0.62
CA GLU A 441 -22.40 5.81 1.65
C GLU A 441 -22.13 4.95 2.89
N THR A 442 -23.17 4.28 3.37
CA THR A 442 -23.11 3.33 4.49
C THR A 442 -22.22 2.13 4.17
N ARG A 443 -22.26 1.62 2.94
CA ARG A 443 -21.32 0.59 2.45
C ARG A 443 -19.86 1.06 2.56
N ASN A 444 -19.55 2.26 2.08
CA ASN A 444 -18.19 2.79 2.11
C ASN A 444 -17.67 2.99 3.54
N ARG A 445 -18.54 3.43 4.46
CA ARG A 445 -18.21 3.52 5.89
C ARG A 445 -17.97 2.14 6.49
N GLY A 446 -18.83 1.17 6.19
CA GLY A 446 -18.76 -0.19 6.74
C GLY A 446 -17.62 -1.04 6.19
N ALA A 447 -17.15 -0.77 4.96
CA ALA A 447 -16.04 -1.50 4.34
C ALA A 447 -14.74 -1.47 5.17
N GLY A 448 -14.54 -0.42 6.00
CA GLY A 448 -13.39 -0.33 6.89
C GLY A 448 -13.40 -1.30 8.08
N LEU A 449 -14.52 -2.01 8.32
CA LEU A 449 -14.63 -3.04 9.38
C LEU A 449 -13.58 -4.13 9.19
N ILE A 450 -13.41 -4.58 7.94
CA ILE A 450 -12.44 -5.59 7.56
C ILE A 450 -11.09 -4.90 7.29
N PRO A 451 -10.01 -5.34 7.95
CA PRO A 451 -8.80 -4.52 8.00
C PRO A 451 -7.88 -4.71 6.79
N LEU A 452 -8.19 -5.60 5.85
CA LEU A 452 -7.45 -5.80 4.60
C LEU A 452 -8.15 -5.13 3.41
N LEU A 453 -7.35 -4.78 2.40
CA LEU A 453 -7.86 -4.22 1.15
C LEU A 453 -8.87 -5.17 0.48
N PRO A 454 -9.83 -4.67 -0.33
CA PRO A 454 -10.76 -5.52 -1.10
C PRO A 454 -10.05 -6.55 -1.98
N THR A 455 -8.82 -6.27 -2.38
CA THR A 455 -7.98 -7.20 -3.16
C THR A 455 -7.31 -8.30 -2.31
N GLN A 456 -7.45 -8.27 -1.01
CA GLN A 456 -6.83 -9.20 -0.08
C GLN A 456 -7.83 -9.79 0.89
N ASN A 457 -9.03 -9.21 1.00
CA ASN A 457 -10.04 -9.70 1.92
C ASN A 457 -10.92 -10.82 1.30
N GLY A 458 -11.65 -11.52 2.15
CA GLY A 458 -12.56 -12.61 1.78
C GLY A 458 -14.04 -12.27 2.02
N THR A 459 -14.38 -10.99 2.10
CA THR A 459 -15.69 -10.49 2.51
C THR A 459 -16.24 -9.54 1.46
N LEU A 460 -17.55 -9.63 1.18
CA LEU A 460 -18.23 -8.74 0.23
C LEU A 460 -19.04 -7.68 0.97
N HIS A 461 -18.92 -6.43 0.53
CA HIS A 461 -19.74 -5.31 0.98
C HIS A 461 -20.54 -4.81 -0.22
N VAL A 462 -21.87 -4.95 -0.18
CA VAL A 462 -22.77 -4.73 -1.32
C VAL A 462 -23.99 -3.89 -0.92
N VAL A 463 -24.64 -3.24 -1.88
CA VAL A 463 -25.99 -2.69 -1.71
C VAL A 463 -27.02 -3.57 -2.40
N ALA A 464 -28.30 -3.44 -2.04
CA ALA A 464 -29.37 -4.29 -2.58
C ALA A 464 -29.53 -4.22 -4.11
N THR A 465 -29.09 -3.12 -4.75
CA THR A 465 -29.13 -2.95 -6.21
C THR A 465 -27.90 -3.50 -6.93
N ASP A 466 -26.86 -3.94 -6.20
CA ASP A 466 -25.66 -4.48 -6.81
C ASP A 466 -25.93 -5.86 -7.42
N ASP A 467 -25.19 -6.19 -8.49
CA ASP A 467 -25.17 -7.53 -9.04
C ASP A 467 -24.28 -8.44 -8.18
N VAL A 468 -24.86 -8.95 -7.08
CA VAL A 468 -24.13 -9.78 -6.12
C VAL A 468 -23.58 -11.06 -6.78
N ALA A 469 -24.28 -11.63 -7.76
CA ALA A 469 -23.81 -12.81 -8.49
C ALA A 469 -22.55 -12.51 -9.28
N TYR A 470 -22.51 -11.38 -10.00
CA TYR A 470 -21.31 -10.91 -10.68
C TYR A 470 -20.15 -10.64 -9.71
N MET A 471 -20.41 -9.97 -8.58
CA MET A 471 -19.36 -9.68 -7.59
C MET A 471 -18.76 -10.93 -6.96
N ILE A 472 -19.58 -11.94 -6.66
CA ILE A 472 -19.13 -13.27 -6.23
C ILE A 472 -18.27 -13.90 -7.34
N ALA A 473 -18.75 -13.90 -8.57
CA ALA A 473 -18.06 -14.49 -9.71
C ALA A 473 -16.73 -13.80 -10.05
N GLU A 474 -16.59 -12.49 -9.77
CA GLU A 474 -15.33 -11.77 -9.92
C GLU A 474 -14.34 -12.08 -8.78
N THR A 475 -14.85 -12.28 -7.56
CA THR A 475 -14.01 -12.43 -6.36
C THR A 475 -13.57 -13.87 -6.12
N LEU A 476 -14.48 -14.83 -6.31
CA LEU A 476 -14.27 -16.23 -5.94
C LEU A 476 -13.10 -16.87 -6.69
N PRO A 477 -12.93 -16.73 -8.03
CA PRO A 477 -11.81 -17.36 -8.74
C PRO A 477 -10.45 -16.88 -8.22
N ALA A 478 -10.30 -15.59 -7.94
CA ALA A 478 -9.08 -15.05 -7.34
C ALA A 478 -8.82 -15.61 -5.94
N TYR A 479 -9.89 -15.85 -5.17
CA TYR A 479 -9.82 -16.45 -3.85
C TYR A 479 -9.37 -17.90 -3.92
N VAL A 480 -10.05 -18.74 -4.71
CA VAL A 480 -9.84 -20.20 -4.73
C VAL A 480 -8.59 -20.62 -5.51
N TRP A 481 -8.24 -19.87 -6.56
CA TRP A 481 -7.05 -20.18 -7.36
C TRP A 481 -5.77 -19.55 -6.80
N GLY A 482 -5.89 -18.68 -5.78
CA GLY A 482 -4.75 -18.03 -5.12
C GLY A 482 -3.95 -17.07 -6.01
N LYS A 483 -4.49 -16.72 -7.19
CA LYS A 483 -3.82 -15.88 -8.19
C LYS A 483 -4.80 -14.84 -8.72
N ARG A 484 -4.31 -13.65 -9.03
CA ARG A 484 -5.08 -12.57 -9.64
C ARG A 484 -4.53 -12.28 -11.02
N THR A 485 -5.38 -12.27 -12.04
CA THR A 485 -4.99 -11.73 -13.34
C THR A 485 -5.19 -10.21 -13.38
N TYR A 486 -4.27 -9.49 -14.03
CA TYR A 486 -4.45 -8.06 -14.31
C TYR A 486 -5.29 -7.81 -15.57
N SER A 487 -5.59 -8.86 -16.34
CA SER A 487 -6.49 -8.76 -17.48
C SER A 487 -7.90 -8.45 -16.99
N ARG A 488 -8.36 -7.21 -17.22
CA ARG A 488 -9.74 -6.82 -16.96
C ARG A 488 -10.71 -7.65 -17.81
N LEU A 489 -10.33 -7.98 -19.05
CA LEU A 489 -11.08 -8.84 -19.95
C LEU A 489 -11.34 -10.21 -19.31
N LEU A 490 -10.30 -10.90 -18.83
CA LEU A 490 -10.48 -12.22 -18.21
C LEU A 490 -11.30 -12.14 -16.92
N ARG A 491 -11.06 -11.14 -16.06
CA ARG A 491 -11.85 -10.97 -14.82
C ARG A 491 -13.31 -10.73 -15.10
N SER A 492 -13.60 -9.73 -15.94
CA SER A 492 -14.97 -9.30 -16.23
C SER A 492 -15.70 -10.35 -17.07
N GLY A 493 -15.02 -10.92 -18.07
CA GLY A 493 -15.55 -12.00 -18.91
C GLY A 493 -15.85 -13.25 -18.10
N LEU A 494 -14.94 -13.70 -17.22
CA LEU A 494 -15.22 -14.86 -16.36
C LEU A 494 -16.39 -14.57 -15.42
N ALA A 495 -16.43 -13.38 -14.81
CA ALA A 495 -17.53 -12.99 -13.93
C ALA A 495 -18.88 -12.97 -14.65
N VAL A 496 -18.93 -12.41 -15.87
CA VAL A 496 -20.13 -12.41 -16.72
C VAL A 496 -20.51 -13.83 -17.15
N ALA A 497 -19.53 -14.62 -17.59
CA ALA A 497 -19.74 -16.02 -17.97
C ALA A 497 -20.36 -16.80 -16.81
N LEU A 498 -19.88 -16.64 -15.58
CA LEU A 498 -20.39 -17.40 -14.44
C LEU A 498 -21.75 -16.87 -13.89
N SER A 499 -21.96 -15.55 -13.94
CA SER A 499 -23.14 -14.91 -13.33
C SER A 499 -24.38 -14.89 -14.23
N ARG A 500 -24.22 -14.96 -15.55
CA ARG A 500 -25.31 -14.90 -16.53
C ARG A 500 -25.65 -16.28 -17.09
N SER A 501 -26.93 -16.46 -17.46
CA SER A 501 -27.32 -17.65 -18.23
C SER A 501 -26.75 -17.58 -19.65
N GLU A 502 -26.47 -18.74 -20.25
CA GLU A 502 -26.01 -18.83 -21.63
C GLU A 502 -26.97 -18.14 -22.61
N ALA A 503 -28.27 -18.39 -22.48
CA ALA A 503 -29.29 -17.77 -23.32
C ALA A 503 -29.27 -16.23 -23.26
N GLN A 504 -29.06 -15.65 -22.07
CA GLN A 504 -28.93 -14.19 -21.92
C GLN A 504 -27.67 -13.66 -22.61
N LEU A 505 -26.53 -14.33 -22.46
CA LEU A 505 -25.27 -13.91 -23.10
C LEU A 505 -25.37 -13.99 -24.61
N VAL A 506 -25.93 -15.08 -25.16
CA VAL A 506 -26.15 -15.24 -26.59
C VAL A 506 -27.11 -14.18 -27.13
N GLN A 507 -28.19 -13.88 -26.41
CA GLN A 507 -29.12 -12.82 -26.79
C GLN A 507 -28.43 -11.45 -26.82
N GLN A 508 -27.65 -11.11 -25.80
CA GLN A 508 -26.89 -9.85 -25.74
C GLN A 508 -25.83 -9.77 -26.85
N GLY A 509 -25.07 -10.84 -27.08
CA GLY A 509 -24.11 -10.91 -28.18
C GLY A 509 -24.77 -10.75 -29.54
N CYS A 510 -25.95 -11.34 -29.74
CA CYS A 510 -26.70 -11.16 -30.98
C CYS A 510 -27.23 -9.74 -31.17
N ALA A 511 -27.64 -9.06 -30.09
CA ALA A 511 -28.01 -7.65 -30.16
C ALA A 511 -26.81 -6.79 -30.63
N LEU A 512 -25.64 -6.98 -30.02
CA LEU A 512 -24.39 -6.28 -30.39
C LEU A 512 -23.97 -6.53 -31.85
N ARG A 513 -24.23 -7.74 -32.37
CA ARG A 513 -23.95 -8.05 -33.78
C ARG A 513 -24.94 -7.38 -34.72
N LEU A 514 -26.22 -7.35 -34.36
CA LEU A 514 -27.28 -6.77 -35.19
C LEU A 514 -27.21 -5.23 -35.23
N ASP A 515 -26.77 -4.59 -34.15
CA ASP A 515 -26.61 -3.14 -34.08
C ASP A 515 -25.24 -2.63 -34.59
N GLY A 516 -24.32 -3.55 -34.89
CA GLY A 516 -22.99 -3.24 -35.42
C GLY A 516 -21.97 -2.78 -34.35
N SER A 517 -22.29 -2.94 -33.07
CA SER A 517 -21.41 -2.59 -31.94
C SER A 517 -20.41 -3.70 -31.58
N TRP A 518 -20.55 -4.89 -32.17
CA TRP A 518 -19.60 -6.00 -31.98
C TRP A 518 -18.17 -5.63 -32.42
N VAL A 519 -17.23 -5.73 -31.49
CA VAL A 519 -15.80 -5.52 -31.73
C VAL A 519 -15.09 -6.87 -31.78
N PRO A 520 -14.14 -7.08 -32.72
CA PRO A 520 -13.37 -8.32 -32.77
C PRO A 520 -12.67 -8.61 -31.43
N LEU A 521 -12.70 -9.86 -30.97
CA LEU A 521 -12.16 -10.25 -29.65
C LEU A 521 -10.66 -9.98 -29.53
N GLY A 522 -9.92 -10.02 -30.64
CA GLY A 522 -8.51 -9.63 -30.69
C GLY A 522 -8.24 -8.14 -30.46
N GLN A 523 -9.25 -7.28 -30.64
CA GLN A 523 -9.14 -5.82 -30.58
C GLN A 523 -9.79 -5.18 -29.35
N ILE A 524 -10.55 -5.96 -28.59
CA ILE A 524 -11.40 -5.49 -27.48
C ILE A 524 -10.62 -4.81 -26.34
N ASP A 525 -9.34 -5.16 -26.14
CA ASP A 525 -8.49 -4.59 -25.09
C ASP A 525 -7.93 -3.19 -25.43
N PHE A 526 -8.10 -2.71 -26.67
CA PHE A 526 -7.53 -1.42 -27.12
C PHE A 526 -8.46 -0.22 -26.88
N GLY A 527 -9.47 -0.36 -26.01
CA GLY A 527 -10.37 0.72 -25.63
C GLY A 527 -11.31 1.18 -26.74
N VAL A 528 -11.56 0.30 -27.73
CA VAL A 528 -12.41 0.58 -28.90
C VAL A 528 -13.89 0.39 -28.57
N ALA A 529 -14.21 -0.47 -27.60
CA ALA A 529 -15.57 -0.79 -27.17
C ALA A 529 -15.92 -0.13 -25.83
N ASP A 530 -17.21 0.12 -25.59
CA ASP A 530 -17.71 0.46 -24.27
C ASP A 530 -17.62 -0.74 -23.30
N GLU A 531 -17.68 -0.45 -22.00
CA GLU A 531 -17.45 -1.46 -20.96
C GLU A 531 -18.45 -2.63 -20.97
N GLU A 532 -19.71 -2.39 -21.31
CA GLU A 532 -20.73 -3.44 -21.32
C GLU A 532 -20.57 -4.36 -22.54
N THR A 533 -20.22 -3.79 -23.70
CA THR A 533 -19.80 -4.57 -24.87
C THR A 533 -18.61 -5.47 -24.54
N VAL A 534 -17.57 -4.93 -23.87
CA VAL A 534 -16.41 -5.71 -23.44
C VAL A 534 -16.81 -6.89 -22.54
N LYS A 535 -17.73 -6.66 -21.60
CA LYS A 535 -18.21 -7.68 -20.66
C LYS A 535 -18.95 -8.82 -21.39
N VAL A 536 -19.83 -8.49 -22.33
CA VAL A 536 -20.63 -9.49 -23.06
C VAL A 536 -19.75 -10.34 -23.97
N GLU A 537 -18.91 -9.72 -24.78
CA GLU A 537 -18.01 -10.41 -25.72
C GLU A 537 -16.99 -11.30 -24.99
N ALA A 538 -16.33 -10.76 -23.96
CA ALA A 538 -15.43 -11.55 -23.12
C ALA A 538 -16.17 -12.63 -22.34
N GLY A 539 -17.42 -12.38 -21.94
CA GLY A 539 -18.29 -13.35 -21.28
C GLY A 539 -18.64 -14.53 -22.17
N LEU A 540 -18.95 -14.29 -23.44
CA LEU A 540 -19.19 -15.35 -24.44
C LEU A 540 -17.95 -16.20 -24.68
N MET A 541 -16.79 -15.56 -24.83
CA MET A 541 -15.50 -16.26 -24.95
C MET A 541 -15.23 -17.15 -23.74
N LEU A 542 -15.38 -16.61 -22.53
CA LEU A 542 -15.09 -17.34 -21.29
C LEU A 542 -16.11 -18.44 -21.03
N ARG A 543 -17.40 -18.24 -21.38
CA ARG A 543 -18.42 -19.29 -21.31
C ARG A 543 -18.02 -20.46 -22.21
N TYR A 544 -17.70 -20.19 -23.47
CA TYR A 544 -17.26 -21.21 -24.42
C TYR A 544 -16.05 -22.00 -23.91
N LEU A 545 -15.04 -21.32 -23.35
CA LEU A 545 -13.86 -21.98 -22.79
C LEU A 545 -14.15 -22.76 -21.50
N LEU A 546 -15.07 -22.29 -20.65
CA LEU A 546 -15.51 -23.01 -19.46
C LEU A 546 -16.23 -24.32 -19.83
N ASP A 547 -17.04 -24.30 -20.88
CA ASP A 547 -17.77 -25.47 -21.37
C ASP A 547 -16.80 -26.52 -21.97
N GLU A 548 -15.65 -26.10 -22.50
CA GLU A 548 -14.58 -27.02 -22.91
C GLU A 548 -13.80 -27.58 -21.70
N SER A 549 -13.26 -26.72 -20.83
CA SER A 549 -12.44 -27.15 -19.69
C SER A 549 -12.19 -26.04 -18.66
N VAL A 550 -12.82 -26.16 -17.49
CA VAL A 550 -12.61 -25.28 -16.34
C VAL A 550 -11.14 -25.28 -15.86
N GLN A 551 -10.49 -26.45 -15.88
CA GLN A 551 -9.09 -26.57 -15.46
C GLN A 551 -8.14 -25.80 -16.39
N ASP A 552 -8.46 -25.75 -17.68
CA ASP A 552 -7.68 -24.99 -18.64
C ASP A 552 -7.95 -23.49 -18.55
N VAL A 553 -9.20 -23.07 -18.25
CA VAL A 553 -9.49 -21.68 -17.88
C VAL A 553 -8.69 -21.26 -16.65
N ARG A 554 -8.61 -22.10 -15.61
CA ARG A 554 -7.76 -21.87 -14.44
C ARG A 554 -6.28 -21.70 -14.83
N LYS A 555 -5.75 -22.53 -15.73
CA LYS A 555 -4.35 -22.39 -16.22
C LYS A 555 -4.13 -21.08 -16.96
N VAL A 556 -5.06 -20.65 -17.81
CA VAL A 556 -4.98 -19.34 -18.50
C VAL A 556 -5.01 -18.20 -17.49
N TRP A 557 -5.91 -18.27 -16.50
CA TRP A 557 -5.98 -17.28 -15.42
C TRP A 557 -4.65 -17.15 -14.66
N ILE A 558 -4.06 -18.28 -14.27
CA ILE A 558 -2.78 -18.32 -13.57
C ILE A 558 -1.65 -17.81 -14.47
N ALA A 559 -1.57 -18.24 -15.73
CA ALA A 559 -0.52 -17.84 -16.66
C ALA A 559 -0.54 -16.34 -17.00
N THR A 560 -1.70 -15.69 -16.94
CA THR A 560 -1.86 -14.23 -17.13
C THR A 560 -1.67 -13.43 -15.84
N SER A 561 -1.45 -14.10 -14.70
CA SER A 561 -1.13 -13.44 -13.44
C SER A 561 0.22 -12.70 -13.53
N PRO A 562 0.31 -11.45 -13.03
CA PRO A 562 1.55 -10.69 -12.93
C PRO A 562 2.51 -11.26 -11.88
N LEU A 563 2.11 -12.27 -11.12
CA LEU A 563 2.95 -13.01 -10.18
C LEU A 563 3.31 -14.41 -10.70
N ASP A 564 3.05 -14.66 -11.98
CA ASP A 564 3.38 -15.90 -12.67
C ASP A 564 4.05 -15.56 -14.03
N LEU A 565 3.75 -16.31 -15.10
CA LEU A 565 4.30 -16.10 -16.43
C LEU A 565 4.00 -14.70 -17.01
N TYR A 566 2.91 -14.05 -16.58
CA TYR A 566 2.46 -12.74 -17.07
C TYR A 566 2.35 -12.68 -18.60
N LEU A 567 1.80 -13.75 -19.18
CA LEU A 567 1.54 -13.84 -20.60
C LEU A 567 0.41 -12.87 -20.99
N SER A 568 0.42 -12.42 -22.24
CA SER A 568 -0.78 -11.83 -22.82
C SER A 568 -1.90 -12.87 -22.88
N VAL A 569 -3.15 -12.41 -22.98
CA VAL A 569 -4.32 -13.31 -23.09
C VAL A 569 -4.16 -14.26 -24.28
N ASP A 570 -3.76 -13.76 -25.45
CA ASP A 570 -3.59 -14.59 -26.64
C ASP A 570 -2.49 -15.64 -26.48
N THR A 571 -1.33 -15.29 -25.92
CA THR A 571 -0.25 -16.26 -25.69
C THR A 571 -0.64 -17.31 -24.64
N ALA A 572 -1.42 -16.93 -23.63
CA ALA A 572 -1.94 -17.88 -22.64
C ALA A 572 -2.98 -18.83 -23.26
N LEU A 573 -3.91 -18.31 -24.07
CA LEU A 573 -4.91 -19.11 -24.78
C LEU A 573 -4.27 -20.06 -25.78
N ASP A 574 -3.31 -19.59 -26.59
CA ASP A 574 -2.58 -20.44 -27.54
C ASP A 574 -1.83 -21.56 -26.82
N ARG A 575 -1.16 -21.23 -25.70
CA ARG A 575 -0.40 -22.23 -24.93
C ARG A 575 -1.28 -23.29 -24.29
N VAL A 576 -2.49 -22.95 -23.86
CA VAL A 576 -3.36 -23.84 -23.07
C VAL A 576 -4.41 -24.52 -23.94
N PHE A 577 -5.10 -23.77 -24.80
CA PHE A 577 -6.18 -24.22 -25.67
C PHE A 577 -5.73 -24.42 -27.14
N GLY A 578 -4.52 -23.98 -27.52
CA GLY A 578 -4.05 -24.08 -28.91
C GLY A 578 -4.78 -23.13 -29.87
N ARG A 579 -5.39 -22.06 -29.35
CA ARG A 579 -6.19 -21.11 -30.13
C ARG A 579 -5.97 -19.67 -29.69
N THR A 580 -6.06 -18.74 -30.63
CA THR A 580 -6.11 -17.29 -30.37
C THR A 580 -7.55 -16.82 -30.15
N ARG A 581 -7.72 -15.59 -29.66
CA ARG A 581 -9.06 -14.98 -29.55
C ARG A 581 -9.81 -14.88 -30.87
N GLU A 582 -9.11 -14.59 -31.97
CA GLU A 582 -9.70 -14.52 -33.31
C GLU A 582 -10.28 -15.88 -33.74
N GLN A 583 -9.56 -16.96 -33.49
CA GLN A 583 -10.04 -18.32 -33.80
C GLN A 583 -11.23 -18.72 -32.92
N ILE A 584 -11.24 -18.30 -31.65
CA ILE A 584 -12.41 -18.51 -30.77
C ILE A 584 -13.60 -17.70 -31.27
N GLU A 585 -13.38 -16.46 -31.69
CA GLU A 585 -14.42 -15.60 -32.27
C GLU A 585 -15.07 -16.23 -33.50
N GLU A 586 -14.28 -16.79 -34.42
CA GLU A 586 -14.79 -17.50 -35.60
C GLU A 586 -15.75 -18.63 -35.22
N VAL A 587 -15.43 -19.39 -34.17
CA VAL A 587 -16.31 -20.45 -33.65
C VAL A 587 -17.57 -19.85 -33.03
N LEU A 588 -17.45 -18.83 -32.18
CA LEU A 588 -18.59 -18.17 -31.56
C LEU A 588 -19.57 -17.63 -32.62
N VAL A 589 -19.05 -16.93 -33.62
CA VAL A 589 -19.83 -16.31 -34.70
C VAL A 589 -20.52 -17.34 -35.59
N SER A 590 -19.86 -18.46 -35.87
CA SER A 590 -20.36 -19.48 -36.80
C SER A 590 -21.29 -20.51 -36.16
N SER A 591 -21.20 -20.73 -34.83
CA SER A 591 -21.88 -21.83 -34.16
C SER A 591 -22.73 -21.45 -32.94
N VAL A 592 -22.37 -20.37 -32.24
CA VAL A 592 -23.05 -19.95 -30.99
C VAL A 592 -23.98 -18.75 -31.25
N LEU A 593 -23.50 -17.74 -31.97
CA LEU A 593 -24.21 -16.50 -32.27
C LEU A 593 -24.97 -16.60 -33.61
N LEU A 594 -25.89 -17.58 -33.70
CA LEU A 594 -26.79 -17.74 -34.85
C LEU A 594 -27.96 -16.75 -34.76
N CYS A 595 -27.64 -15.46 -34.90
CA CYS A 595 -28.57 -14.36 -34.74
C CYS A 595 -29.61 -14.36 -35.86
N LYS A 596 -30.89 -14.31 -35.48
CA LYS A 596 -32.03 -14.33 -36.39
C LYS A 596 -32.79 -13.02 -36.37
#